data_AF-A0A2V4H141-F1
#
_entry.id   AF-A0A2V4H141-F1
#
_cell.length_a   1.000
_cell.length_b   1.000
_cell.length_c   1.000
_cell.angle_alpha   90.00
_cell.angle_beta   90.00
_cell.angle_gamma   90.00
#
_symmetry.space_group_name_H-M   'P 1'
#
loop_
_entity.id
_entity.type
_entity.pdbx_description
1 polymer ?
#
loop_
_entity_poly.entity_id
_entity_poly.type
_entity_poly.pdbx_seq_one_letter_code
_entity_poly.pdbx_strand_id
1 'polypeptide(L)'
;MAEFKCYVCNSTVKTGEKFTFTKKGSVHYDCYVSSKRQNIDPSKEEEFRTLAMLLDYSLQALLNAMSIQTQKESAAEAKRQSIQAYEKLAGDITKKMEEL
;
A
#
# COMPACT_ATOMS: atom_id res chain seq x y z
N MET A 1 7.76 15.65 -5.53
CA MET A 1 7.08 14.42 -5.09
C MET A 1 8.04 13.67 -4.20
N ALA A 2 7.58 13.01 -3.15
CA ALA A 2 8.46 12.22 -2.30
C ALA A 2 8.91 10.98 -3.08
N GLU A 3 10.21 10.71 -3.06
CA GLU A 3 10.81 9.53 -3.69
C GLU A 3 11.36 8.64 -2.58
N PHE A 4 11.08 7.35 -2.67
CA PHE A 4 11.57 6.35 -1.74
C PHE A 4 12.34 5.27 -2.49
N LYS A 5 13.02 4.37 -1.76
CA LYS A 5 13.78 3.27 -2.35
C LYS A 5 13.18 1.94 -1.93
N CYS A 6 12.82 1.09 -2.90
CA CYS A 6 12.33 -0.24 -2.61
C CYS A 6 13.46 -1.09 -2.03
N TYR A 7 13.31 -1.60 -0.81
CA TYR A 7 14.35 -2.41 -0.18
C TYR A 7 14.54 -3.80 -0.82
N VAL A 8 13.62 -4.22 -1.70
CA VAL A 8 13.70 -5.51 -2.41
C VAL A 8 14.44 -5.37 -3.74
N CYS A 9 13.97 -4.49 -4.63
CA CYS A 9 14.54 -4.35 -5.98
C CYS A 9 15.55 -3.20 -6.12
N ASN A 10 15.74 -2.39 -5.07
CA ASN A 10 16.59 -1.20 -5.04
C ASN A 10 16.19 -0.06 -6.00
N SER A 11 15.10 -0.21 -6.76
CA SER A 11 14.55 0.83 -7.62
C SER A 11 13.81 1.91 -6.82
N THR A 12 13.67 3.08 -7.43
CA THR A 12 12.88 4.18 -6.89
C THR A 12 11.40 3.81 -6.84
N VAL A 13 10.75 4.20 -5.75
CA VAL A 13 9.31 4.13 -5.53
C VAL A 13 8.76 5.55 -5.56
N LYS A 14 7.74 5.77 -6.40
CA LYS A 14 7.11 7.09 -6.58
C LYS A 14 5.72 7.14 -5.93
N THR A 15 5.30 8.32 -5.49
CA THR A 15 3.96 8.54 -4.90
C THR A 15 2.79 8.13 -5.82
N GLY A 16 3.01 7.99 -7.13
CA GLY A 16 2.02 7.52 -8.11
C GLY A 16 2.00 6.00 -8.34
N GLU A 17 2.78 5.23 -7.59
CA GLU A 17 2.89 3.77 -7.71
C GLU A 17 2.24 3.08 -6.50
N LYS A 18 1.89 1.80 -6.63
CA LYS A 18 1.45 1.01 -5.47
C LYS A 18 2.66 0.63 -4.63
N PHE A 19 2.77 1.20 -3.43
CA PHE A 19 3.81 0.87 -2.48
C PHE A 19 3.31 0.98 -1.05
N THR A 20 4.02 0.35 -0.13
CA THR A 20 3.75 0.44 1.31
C THR A 20 5.04 0.58 2.10
N PHE A 21 4.92 0.86 3.40
CA PHE A 21 6.02 0.89 4.35
C PHE A 21 5.95 -0.30 5.28
N THR A 22 7.06 -1.02 5.38
CA THR A 22 7.27 -2.08 6.37
C THR A 22 8.32 -1.66 7.38
N LYS A 23 8.63 -2.52 8.35
CA LYS A 23 9.75 -2.30 9.29
C LYS A 23 11.11 -2.17 8.58
N LYS A 24 11.24 -2.73 7.37
CA LYS A 24 12.46 -2.65 6.55
C LYS A 24 12.54 -1.38 5.69
N GLY A 25 11.46 -0.59 5.64
CA GLY A 25 11.34 0.62 4.83
C GLY A 25 10.28 0.50 3.73
N SER A 26 10.38 1.37 2.72
CA SER A 26 9.48 1.41 1.56
C SER A 26 9.68 0.22 0.63
N VAL A 27 8.58 -0.27 0.05
CA VAL A 27 8.60 -1.40 -0.89
C VAL A 27 7.44 -1.31 -1.88
N HIS A 28 7.70 -1.60 -3.16
CA HIS A 28 6.64 -1.78 -4.16
C HIS A 28 5.71 -2.93 -3.74
N TYR A 29 4.41 -2.78 -3.97
CA TYR A 29 3.43 -3.81 -3.65
C TYR A 29 3.83 -5.19 -4.21
N ASP A 30 4.16 -5.25 -5.50
CA ASP A 30 4.51 -6.52 -6.18
C ASP A 30 5.79 -7.14 -5.62
N CYS A 31 6.78 -6.31 -5.27
CA CYS A 31 8.01 -6.75 -4.63
C CYS A 31 7.74 -7.33 -3.24
N TYR A 32 6.87 -6.66 -2.47
CA TYR A 32 6.50 -7.11 -1.12
C TYR A 32 5.77 -8.44 -1.16
N VAL A 33 4.74 -8.57 -2.00
CA VAL A 33 3.94 -9.80 -2.11
C VAL A 33 4.81 -10.96 -2.61
N SER A 34 5.64 -10.73 -3.63
CA SER A 34 6.52 -11.77 -4.18
C SER A 34 7.54 -12.25 -3.15
N SER A 35 8.19 -11.32 -2.45
CA SER A 35 9.19 -11.66 -1.41
C SER A 35 8.57 -12.40 -0.24
N LYS A 36 7.36 -12.01 0.18
CA LYS A 36 6.72 -12.58 1.36
C LYS A 36 6.12 -13.95 1.11
N ARG A 37 5.53 -14.16 -0.08
CA ARG A 37 4.99 -15.45 -0.50
C ARG A 37 6.04 -16.58 -0.49
N GLN A 38 7.30 -16.27 -0.74
CA GLN A 38 8.39 -17.24 -0.71
C GLN A 38 8.74 -17.72 0.72
N ASN A 39 8.32 -16.98 1.75
CA ASN A 39 8.73 -17.19 3.13
C ASN A 39 7.55 -17.42 4.07
N ILE A 40 6.32 -17.51 3.55
CA ILE A 40 5.11 -17.69 4.37
C ILE A 40 4.89 -19.17 4.69
N ASP A 41 4.46 -19.44 5.92
CA ASP A 41 4.00 -20.77 6.31
C ASP A 41 2.79 -21.19 5.46
N PRO A 42 2.74 -22.42 4.92
CA PRO A 42 1.60 -22.91 4.13
C PRO A 42 0.24 -22.76 4.83
N SER A 43 0.20 -22.89 6.17
CA SER A 43 -1.02 -22.73 6.96
C SER A 43 -1.58 -21.29 6.95
N LYS A 44 -0.73 -20.30 6.61
CA LYS A 44 -1.08 -18.88 6.52
C LYS A 44 -1.29 -18.39 5.08
N GLU A 45 -1.16 -19.27 4.08
CA GLU A 45 -1.17 -18.85 2.68
C GLU A 45 -2.51 -18.22 2.26
N GLU A 46 -3.64 -18.77 2.71
CA GLU A 46 -4.97 -18.23 2.41
C GLU A 46 -5.17 -16.84 3.02
N GLU A 47 -4.78 -16.68 4.29
CA GLU A 47 -4.87 -15.39 4.99
C GLU A 47 -3.97 -14.36 4.32
N PHE A 48 -2.74 -14.73 3.97
CA PHE A 48 -1.81 -13.87 3.24
C PHE A 48 -2.38 -13.42 1.89
N ARG A 49 -2.94 -14.35 1.10
CA ARG A 49 -3.56 -14.03 -0.20
C ARG A 49 -4.70 -13.03 -0.03
N THR A 50 -5.55 -13.24 0.96
CA THR A 50 -6.66 -12.34 1.28
C THR A 50 -6.17 -10.95 1.65
N LEU A 51 -5.20 -10.85 2.56
CA LEU A 51 -4.63 -9.57 2.96
C LEU A 51 -3.89 -8.88 1.80
N ALA A 52 -3.17 -9.62 0.96
CA ALA A 52 -2.50 -9.07 -0.21
C ALA A 52 -3.49 -8.46 -1.21
N MET A 53 -4.65 -9.08 -1.43
CA MET A 53 -5.72 -8.51 -2.27
C MET A 53 -6.32 -7.26 -1.64
N LEU A 54 -6.60 -7.27 -0.33
CA LEU A 54 -7.12 -6.10 0.37
C LEU A 54 -6.14 -4.92 0.35
N LEU A 55 -4.84 -5.21 0.47
CA LEU A 55 -3.79 -4.20 0.34
C LEU A 55 -3.80 -3.61 -1.08
N ASP A 56 -3.90 -4.45 -2.11
CA ASP A 56 -3.95 -3.98 -3.50
C ASP A 56 -5.12 -3.03 -3.76
N TYR A 57 -6.32 -3.42 -3.32
CA TYR A 57 -7.51 -2.58 -3.42
C TYR A 57 -7.33 -1.25 -2.70
N SER A 58 -6.75 -1.27 -1.50
CA SER A 58 -6.53 -0.05 -0.69
C SER A 58 -5.53 0.88 -1.36
N LEU A 59 -4.43 0.35 -1.89
CA LEU A 59 -3.42 1.12 -2.62
C LEU A 59 -3.98 1.69 -3.93
N GLN A 60 -4.76 0.90 -4.67
CA GLN A 60 -5.42 1.40 -5.87
C GLN A 60 -6.43 2.51 -5.56
N ALA A 61 -7.22 2.36 -4.50
CA ALA A 61 -8.16 3.39 -4.06
C ALA A 61 -7.44 4.68 -3.66
N LEU A 62 -6.30 4.58 -2.98
CA LEU A 62 -5.43 5.71 -2.65
C LEU A 62 -4.94 6.43 -3.92
N LEU A 63 -4.39 5.71 -4.90
CA LEU A 63 -3.95 6.28 -6.17
C LEU A 63 -5.09 6.99 -6.90
N ASN A 64 -6.25 6.35 -6.97
CA ASN A 64 -7.45 6.92 -7.58
C ASN A 64 -7.86 8.20 -6.87
N ALA A 65 -7.94 8.19 -5.54
CA ALA A 65 -8.29 9.37 -4.74
C ALA A 65 -7.32 10.53 -4.98
N MET A 66 -6.00 10.26 -5.03
CA MET A 66 -4.98 11.27 -5.33
C MET A 66 -5.16 11.91 -6.70
N SER A 67 -5.60 11.15 -7.71
CA SER A 67 -5.82 11.65 -9.07
C SER A 67 -7.05 12.55 -9.24
N ILE A 68 -8.01 12.52 -8.31
CA ILE A 68 -9.26 13.31 -8.42
C ILE A 68 -8.94 14.80 -8.37
N GLN A 69 -9.39 15.57 -9.36
CA GLN A 69 -9.31 17.03 -9.33
C GLN A 69 -10.55 17.63 -8.65
N THR A 70 -10.34 18.60 -7.76
CA THR A 70 -11.42 19.26 -7.00
C THR A 70 -11.36 20.76 -7.20
N GLN A 71 -12.51 21.39 -7.48
CA GLN A 71 -12.62 22.84 -7.65
C GLN A 71 -13.23 23.55 -6.43
N LYS A 72 -13.92 22.81 -5.54
CA LYS A 72 -14.58 23.33 -4.34
C LYS A 72 -13.86 22.85 -3.09
N GLU A 73 -13.72 23.72 -2.09
CA GLU A 73 -13.03 23.40 -0.84
C GLU A 73 -13.66 22.21 -0.09
N SER A 74 -14.99 22.14 -0.04
CA SER A 74 -15.68 21.01 0.60
C SER A 74 -15.40 19.66 -0.08
N ALA A 75 -15.22 19.65 -1.40
CA ALA A 75 -14.84 18.45 -2.13
C ALA A 75 -13.34 18.12 -1.92
N ALA A 76 -12.48 19.13 -1.80
CA ALA A 76 -11.06 18.97 -1.49
C ALA A 76 -10.87 18.33 -0.09
N GLU A 77 -11.67 18.75 0.89
CA GLU A 77 -11.65 18.17 2.24
C GLU A 77 -12.09 16.71 2.25
N ALA A 78 -13.21 16.38 1.57
CA ALA A 78 -13.65 14.99 1.43
C ALA A 78 -12.59 14.10 0.74
N LYS A 79 -11.89 14.64 -0.27
CA LYS A 79 -10.76 13.96 -0.90
C LYS A 79 -9.62 13.72 0.10
N ARG A 80 -9.21 14.72 0.88
CA ARG A 80 -8.13 14.58 1.89
C ARG A 80 -8.46 13.52 2.93
N GLN A 81 -9.69 13.51 3.45
CA GLN A 81 -10.15 12.52 4.42
C GLN A 81 -10.14 11.10 3.83
N SER A 82 -10.55 10.95 2.57
CA SER A 82 -10.51 9.67 1.87
C SER A 82 -9.07 9.17 1.69
N ILE A 83 -8.15 10.04 1.28
CA ILE A 83 -6.71 9.72 1.17
C ILE A 83 -6.17 9.21 2.50
N GLN A 84 -6.39 9.93 3.60
CA GLN A 84 -5.93 9.53 4.93
C GLN A 84 -6.52 8.19 5.38
N ALA A 85 -7.80 7.94 5.06
CA ALA A 85 -8.45 6.67 5.38
C ALA A 85 -7.81 5.50 4.62
N TYR A 86 -7.52 5.67 3.32
CA TYR A 86 -6.86 4.64 2.52
C TYR A 86 -5.40 4.41 2.93
N GLU A 87 -4.65 5.47 3.25
CA GLU A 87 -3.28 5.37 3.78
C GLU A 87 -3.26 4.57 5.09
N LYS A 88 -4.16 4.90 6.02
CA LYS A 88 -4.28 4.17 7.28
C LYS A 88 -4.63 2.70 7.05
N LEU A 89 -5.62 2.42 6.21
CA LEU A 89 -6.05 1.06 5.90
C LEU A 89 -4.91 0.23 5.27
N ALA A 90 -4.18 0.79 4.30
CA ALA A 90 -3.03 0.14 3.69
C ALA A 90 -1.93 -0.15 4.72
N GLY A 91 -1.66 0.78 5.64
CA GLY A 91 -0.72 0.60 6.74
C GLY A 91 -1.14 -0.52 7.70
N ASP A 92 -2.41 -0.53 8.12
CA ASP A 92 -2.97 -1.55 9.02
C ASP A 92 -2.93 -2.96 8.39
N ILE A 93 -3.28 -3.09 7.11
CA ILE A 93 -3.18 -4.36 6.38
C ILE A 93 -1.72 -4.80 6.26
N THR A 94 -0.81 -3.88 5.92
CA THR A 94 0.62 -4.18 5.83
C THR A 94 1.16 -4.70 7.16
N LYS A 95 0.75 -4.09 8.28
CA LYS A 95 1.11 -4.53 9.63
C LYS A 95 0.60 -5.94 9.92
N LYS A 96 -0.67 -6.25 9.62
CA LYS A 96 -1.22 -7.61 9.77
C LYS A 96 -0.44 -8.63 8.95
N MET A 97 -0.09 -8.28 7.71
CA MET A 97 0.75 -9.14 6.89
C MET A 97 2.12 -9.35 7.55
N GLU A 98 2.74 -8.34 8.18
CA GLU A 98 4.02 -8.46 8.96
C GLU A 98 3.93 -9.34 10.20
N GLU A 99 2.72 -9.71 10.63
CA GLU A 99 2.48 -10.60 11.75
C GLU A 99 2.21 -12.06 11.29
N LEU A 100 2.05 -12.29 9.98
CA LEU A 100 2.00 -13.62 9.37
C LEU A 100 3.41 -14.20 9.18
#